data_AF-A0A2P6TRB0-F1
#
_entry.id   AF-A0A2P6TRB0-F1
#
_cell.length_a   1.000
_cell.length_b   1.000
_cell.length_c   1.000
_cell.angle_alpha   90.00
_cell.angle_beta   90.00
_cell.angle_gamma   90.00
#
_symmetry.space_group_name_H-M   'P 1'
#
loop_
_entity.id
_entity.type
_entity.pdbx_description
1 polymer ?
#
loop_
_entity_poly.entity_id
_entity_poly.type
_entity_poly.pdbx_seq_one_letter_code
_entity_poly.pdbx_strand_id
1 'polypeptide(L)'
;MASTSGSVYRAPGREHLDRRVERVRRLAPEKRSTEEAAFLEGAELIAEVQALLPMVRDAYRPTRWNPAPEAGDRVAARRRHLLAFAKFARADCISPQLSPYRNEAEYALKGYFQLLSPTAVGRHMSRMEECHWLLNQLSSAETRQGVDQQLAQLALSQDEPQELVTAEELRVATCVRMSIFVSVLLHELGEPLAPAEQSSVCGWARRAADLLDQLAPTCPKAMAAAAQLLSAGIHALNQTIGRSRRPSQQQVGELAALQVAVNERYRRGWEGAQQRGSDLHLATVGFNWLIFAANNPQSQDQGLIEAAIAAGPEAVLALKRCKKNLPDTWTAPLQEVADVAHRQLLPSVKAQLDYVQRRGGAQDLLAKQKGASQAAQQLQQPAHEKYACDACGQYSLALRACSVWKSARYCSRECQVNAWKAGHKTQCTADK
;
A
#
# COMPACT_ATOMS: atom_id res chain seq x y z
N MET A 1 4.18 35.33 -48.28
CA MET A 1 3.76 34.60 -47.06
C MET A 1 3.52 33.15 -47.45
N ALA A 2 4.45 32.25 -47.13
CA ALA A 2 4.32 30.83 -47.45
C ALA A 2 3.49 30.16 -46.35
N SER A 3 2.33 29.62 -46.71
CA SER A 3 1.48 28.83 -45.82
C SER A 3 2.20 27.52 -45.51
N THR A 4 2.66 27.35 -44.27
CA THR A 4 3.15 26.06 -43.76
C THR A 4 1.97 25.12 -43.59
N SER A 5 1.80 24.21 -44.55
CA SER A 5 0.86 23.11 -44.46
C SER A 5 1.23 22.20 -43.28
N GLY A 6 0.54 22.36 -42.16
CA GLY A 6 0.68 21.48 -41.00
C GLY A 6 0.34 20.04 -41.40
N SER A 7 1.34 19.17 -41.41
CA SER A 7 1.16 17.74 -41.62
C SER A 7 0.31 17.19 -40.47
N VAL A 8 -0.95 16.87 -40.75
CA VAL A 8 -1.83 16.17 -39.81
C VAL A 8 -1.23 14.79 -39.53
N TYR A 9 -0.75 14.59 -38.30
CA TYR A 9 -0.26 13.29 -37.85
C TYR A 9 -1.41 12.27 -37.94
N ARG A 10 -1.32 11.32 -38.88
CA ARG A 10 -2.19 10.14 -38.90
C ARG A 10 -1.54 9.05 -38.08
N ALA A 11 -2.23 8.56 -37.06
CA ALA A 11 -1.80 7.40 -36.32
C ALA A 11 -1.57 6.20 -37.28
N PRO A 12 -0.52 5.40 -37.08
CA PRO A 12 -0.25 4.25 -37.92
C PRO A 12 -1.44 3.28 -37.90
N GLY A 13 -1.87 2.83 -39.09
CA GLY A 13 -2.94 1.84 -39.22
C GLY A 13 -2.54 0.46 -38.68
N ARG A 14 -3.53 -0.40 -38.46
CA ARG A 14 -3.34 -1.76 -37.90
C ARG A 14 -2.26 -2.58 -38.61
N GLU A 15 -2.25 -2.56 -39.94
CA GLU A 15 -1.25 -3.27 -40.76
C GLU A 15 0.20 -2.82 -40.48
N HIS A 16 0.41 -1.55 -40.14
CA HIS A 16 1.73 -1.06 -39.75
C HIS A 16 2.18 -1.68 -38.42
N LEU A 17 1.26 -1.75 -37.44
CA LEU A 17 1.55 -2.36 -36.15
C LEU A 17 1.76 -3.87 -36.26
N ASP A 18 0.96 -4.56 -37.07
CA ASP A 18 1.13 -6.00 -37.33
C ASP A 18 2.54 -6.28 -37.88
N ARG A 19 2.99 -5.47 -38.85
CA ARG A 19 4.37 -5.55 -39.39
C ARG A 19 5.44 -5.25 -38.35
N ARG A 20 5.20 -4.30 -37.44
CA ARG A 20 6.15 -3.97 -36.35
C ARG A 20 6.24 -5.11 -35.34
N VAL A 21 5.11 -5.68 -34.91
CA VAL A 21 5.05 -6.85 -34.01
C VAL A 21 5.80 -8.02 -34.62
N GLU A 22 5.54 -8.33 -35.89
CA GLU A 22 6.21 -9.43 -36.59
C GLU A 22 7.72 -9.19 -36.74
N ARG A 23 8.14 -7.96 -37.02
CA ARG A 23 9.57 -7.59 -37.07
C ARG A 23 10.25 -7.80 -35.72
N VAL A 24 9.66 -7.32 -34.64
CA VAL A 24 10.22 -7.46 -33.28
C VAL A 24 10.23 -8.92 -32.83
N ARG A 25 9.21 -9.70 -33.18
CA ARG A 25 9.13 -11.14 -32.86
C ARG A 25 10.26 -11.95 -33.49
N ARG A 26 10.73 -11.57 -34.70
CA ARG A 26 11.87 -12.20 -35.38
C ARG A 26 13.22 -11.93 -34.72
N LEU A 27 13.33 -10.90 -33.87
CA LEU A 27 14.53 -10.67 -33.08
C LEU A 27 14.62 -11.70 -31.94
N ALA A 28 15.80 -12.28 -31.77
CA ALA A 28 16.10 -13.11 -30.60
C ALA A 28 15.90 -12.30 -29.30
N PRO A 29 15.39 -12.88 -28.20
CA PRO A 29 15.07 -12.16 -26.98
C PRO A 29 16.23 -11.28 -26.47
N GLU A 30 17.45 -11.79 -26.51
CA GLU A 30 18.68 -11.10 -26.08
C GLU A 30 19.12 -9.95 -27.00
N LYS A 31 18.54 -9.84 -28.20
CA LYS A 31 18.80 -8.77 -29.17
C LYS A 31 17.75 -7.68 -29.17
N ARG A 32 16.64 -7.86 -28.43
CA ARG A 32 15.58 -6.86 -28.32
C ARG A 32 16.04 -5.75 -27.39
N SER A 33 15.85 -4.51 -27.79
CA SER A 33 15.90 -3.39 -26.85
C SER A 33 14.77 -3.51 -25.81
N THR A 34 14.91 -2.81 -24.68
CA THR A 34 13.87 -2.75 -23.65
C THR A 34 12.53 -2.26 -24.20
N GLU A 35 12.55 -1.30 -25.13
CA GLU A 35 11.34 -0.77 -25.76
C GLU A 35 10.68 -1.78 -26.70
N GLU A 36 11.47 -2.52 -27.48
CA GLU A 36 10.94 -3.58 -28.36
C GLU A 36 10.33 -4.73 -27.55
N ALA A 37 10.97 -5.13 -26.45
CA ALA A 37 10.42 -6.13 -25.54
C ALA A 37 9.07 -5.68 -24.95
N ALA A 38 8.98 -4.43 -24.48
CA ALA A 38 7.75 -3.87 -23.92
C ALA A 38 6.64 -3.72 -24.98
N PHE A 39 6.98 -3.31 -26.20
CA PHE A 39 6.04 -3.21 -27.32
C PHE A 39 5.44 -4.57 -27.69
N LEU A 40 6.27 -5.60 -27.80
CA LEU A 40 5.82 -6.96 -28.10
C LEU A 40 4.92 -7.51 -26.99
N GLU A 41 5.33 -7.34 -25.72
CA GLU A 41 4.54 -7.76 -24.57
C GLU A 41 3.15 -7.05 -24.55
N GLY A 42 3.11 -5.75 -24.83
CA GLY A 42 1.86 -5.00 -24.90
C GLY A 42 0.92 -5.54 -25.98
N ALA A 43 1.45 -5.87 -27.16
CA ALA A 43 0.67 -6.44 -28.25
C ALA A 43 0.10 -7.82 -27.90
N GLU A 44 0.90 -8.67 -27.26
CA GLU A 44 0.50 -10.00 -26.80
C GLU A 44 -0.61 -9.92 -25.74
N LEU A 45 -0.48 -9.01 -24.75
CA LEU A 45 -1.52 -8.80 -23.75
C LEU A 45 -2.84 -8.34 -24.36
N ILE A 46 -2.83 -7.46 -25.36
CA ILE A 46 -4.06 -7.04 -26.04
C ILE A 46 -4.70 -8.22 -26.81
N ALA A 47 -3.90 -9.05 -27.48
CA ALA A 47 -4.41 -10.25 -28.14
C ALA A 47 -5.07 -11.21 -27.12
N GLU A 48 -4.48 -11.36 -25.93
CA GLU A 48 -5.07 -12.14 -24.83
C GLU A 48 -6.38 -11.54 -24.32
N VAL A 49 -6.51 -10.21 -24.25
CA VAL A 49 -7.77 -9.53 -23.91
C VAL A 49 -8.87 -9.87 -24.91
N GLN A 50 -8.56 -9.83 -26.20
CA GLN A 50 -9.49 -10.18 -27.27
C GLN A 50 -9.89 -11.66 -27.23
N ALA A 51 -8.95 -12.54 -26.86
CA ALA A 51 -9.23 -13.98 -26.68
C ALA A 51 -10.10 -14.26 -25.45
N LEU A 52 -9.90 -13.51 -24.34
CA LEU A 52 -10.72 -13.64 -23.13
C LEU A 52 -12.14 -13.15 -23.32
N LEU A 53 -12.30 -12.10 -24.14
CA LEU A 53 -13.55 -11.40 -24.41
C LEU A 53 -13.92 -11.50 -25.90
N PRO A 54 -14.24 -12.70 -26.41
CA PRO A 54 -14.58 -12.87 -27.81
C PRO A 54 -15.78 -12.00 -28.16
N MET A 55 -15.61 -11.13 -29.15
CA MET A 55 -16.67 -10.30 -29.70
C MET A 55 -17.10 -10.87 -31.05
N VAL A 56 -18.41 -10.96 -31.28
CA VAL A 56 -18.99 -11.37 -32.55
C VAL A 56 -19.57 -10.13 -33.22
N ARG A 57 -19.28 -9.97 -34.52
CA ARG A 57 -19.95 -8.92 -35.30
C ARG A 57 -21.42 -9.25 -35.41
N ASP A 58 -22.27 -8.28 -35.09
CA ASP A 58 -23.70 -8.40 -35.26
C ASP A 58 -24.01 -8.58 -36.75
N ALA A 59 -24.58 -9.73 -37.12
CA ALA A 59 -24.89 -10.09 -38.50
C ALA A 59 -25.86 -9.08 -39.17
N TYR A 60 -26.66 -8.38 -38.37
CA TYR A 60 -27.64 -7.40 -38.82
C TYR A 60 -27.13 -5.96 -38.70
N ARG A 61 -26.07 -5.73 -37.91
CA ARG A 61 -25.43 -4.41 -37.73
C ARG A 61 -23.90 -4.57 -37.76
N PRO A 62 -23.26 -4.62 -38.94
CA PRO A 62 -21.83 -4.94 -39.06
C PRO A 62 -20.88 -4.01 -38.30
N THR A 63 -21.34 -2.81 -37.93
CA THR A 63 -20.62 -1.83 -37.12
C THR A 63 -20.75 -2.05 -35.61
N ARG A 64 -21.64 -2.96 -35.18
CA ARG A 64 -21.89 -3.30 -33.78
C ARG A 64 -21.22 -4.62 -33.44
N TRP A 65 -20.47 -4.62 -32.35
CA TRP A 65 -19.85 -5.80 -31.79
C TRP A 65 -20.63 -6.20 -30.55
N ASN A 66 -21.10 -7.44 -30.52
CA ASN A 66 -21.75 -8.01 -29.35
C ASN A 66 -20.80 -9.01 -28.67
N PRO A 67 -20.81 -9.13 -27.34
CA PRO A 67 -20.17 -10.26 -26.67
C PRO A 67 -20.63 -11.56 -27.32
N ALA A 68 -19.71 -12.50 -27.53
CA ALA A 68 -20.11 -13.83 -27.99
C ALA A 68 -21.18 -14.38 -27.02
N PRO A 69 -22.25 -14.99 -27.53
CA PRO A 69 -23.27 -15.58 -26.67
C PRO A 69 -22.60 -16.65 -25.80
N GLU A 70 -22.34 -16.32 -24.55
CA GLU A 70 -21.68 -17.24 -23.63
C GLU A 70 -22.71 -18.22 -23.11
N ALA A 71 -22.52 -19.50 -23.43
CA ALA A 71 -23.27 -20.57 -22.81
C ALA A 71 -22.85 -20.70 -21.34
N GLY A 72 -23.54 -20.00 -20.44
CA GLY A 72 -23.95 -20.61 -19.17
C GLY A 72 -23.31 -20.21 -17.84
N ASP A 73 -22.34 -19.30 -17.75
CA ASP A 73 -21.83 -18.91 -16.41
C ASP A 73 -21.44 -17.43 -16.29
N ARG A 74 -22.30 -16.65 -15.63
CA ARG A 74 -22.09 -15.22 -15.34
C ARG A 74 -20.87 -14.99 -14.43
N VAL A 75 -20.53 -15.93 -13.55
CA VAL A 75 -19.38 -15.81 -12.66
C VAL A 75 -18.09 -15.99 -13.46
N ALA A 76 -18.01 -17.00 -14.33
CA ALA A 76 -16.89 -17.18 -15.26
C ALA A 76 -16.74 -16.01 -16.23
N ALA A 77 -17.84 -15.49 -16.78
CA ALA A 77 -17.85 -14.29 -17.61
C ALA A 77 -17.28 -13.07 -16.87
N ARG A 78 -17.67 -12.89 -15.61
CA ARG A 78 -17.15 -11.81 -14.75
C ARG A 78 -15.66 -11.98 -14.44
N ARG A 79 -15.20 -13.18 -14.11
CA ARG A 79 -13.76 -13.47 -13.88
C ARG A 79 -12.93 -13.17 -15.14
N ARG A 80 -13.40 -13.59 -16.31
CA ARG A 80 -12.74 -13.27 -17.60
C ARG A 80 -12.70 -11.78 -17.89
N HIS A 81 -13.80 -11.07 -17.65
CA HIS A 81 -13.83 -9.61 -17.79
C HIS A 81 -12.83 -8.91 -16.87
N LEU A 82 -12.72 -9.31 -15.61
CA LEU A 82 -11.74 -8.75 -14.67
C LEU A 82 -10.30 -9.04 -15.08
N LEU A 83 -10.01 -10.28 -15.50
CA LEU A 83 -8.69 -10.66 -15.99
C LEU A 83 -8.33 -9.91 -17.28
N ALA A 84 -9.28 -9.78 -18.20
CA ALA A 84 -9.12 -9.02 -19.43
C ALA A 84 -8.88 -7.53 -19.14
N PHE A 85 -9.60 -6.95 -18.18
CA PHE A 85 -9.36 -5.58 -17.77
C PHE A 85 -7.93 -5.41 -17.22
N ALA A 86 -7.47 -6.32 -16.35
CA ALA A 86 -6.12 -6.27 -15.81
C ALA A 86 -5.05 -6.31 -16.92
N LYS A 87 -5.19 -7.25 -17.86
CA LYS A 87 -4.28 -7.38 -19.02
C LYS A 87 -4.29 -6.13 -19.90
N PHE A 88 -5.47 -5.58 -20.17
CA PHE A 88 -5.61 -4.32 -20.91
C PHE A 88 -4.89 -3.16 -20.21
N ALA A 89 -5.09 -3.00 -18.90
CA ALA A 89 -4.44 -1.96 -18.12
C ALA A 89 -2.91 -2.07 -18.14
N ARG A 90 -2.36 -3.29 -18.04
CA ARG A 90 -0.91 -3.52 -18.15
C ARG A 90 -0.40 -3.18 -19.55
N ALA A 91 -1.11 -3.62 -20.59
CA ALA A 91 -0.74 -3.35 -21.98
C ALA A 91 -0.73 -1.86 -22.32
N ASP A 92 -1.72 -1.11 -21.83
CA ASP A 92 -1.85 0.34 -22.06
C ASP A 92 -0.64 1.12 -21.54
N CYS A 93 0.10 0.56 -20.60
CA CYS A 93 1.14 1.27 -19.89
C CYS A 93 2.53 0.85 -20.31
N ILE A 94 2.77 -0.45 -20.50
CA ILE A 94 4.04 -0.89 -21.07
C ILE A 94 4.17 -0.48 -22.55
N SER A 95 3.06 -0.26 -23.27
CA SER A 95 3.09 0.15 -24.68
C SER A 95 1.85 0.96 -25.11
N PRO A 96 1.77 2.26 -24.74
CA PRO A 96 0.63 3.14 -25.10
C PRO A 96 0.49 3.39 -26.61
N GLN A 97 1.49 3.04 -27.41
CA GLN A 97 1.51 3.23 -28.86
C GLN A 97 0.57 2.28 -29.64
N LEU A 98 -0.12 1.34 -28.97
CA LEU A 98 -0.96 0.29 -29.59
C LEU A 98 -2.40 0.74 -29.92
N SER A 99 -2.62 2.02 -30.26
CA SER A 99 -3.94 2.66 -30.40
C SER A 99 -5.01 1.87 -31.20
N PRO A 100 -4.71 1.30 -32.39
CA PRO A 100 -5.65 0.44 -33.12
C PRO A 100 -6.08 -0.82 -32.34
N TYR A 101 -5.15 -1.57 -31.74
CA TYR A 101 -5.48 -2.76 -30.95
C TYR A 101 -6.22 -2.40 -29.65
N ARG A 102 -5.84 -1.25 -29.06
CA ARG A 102 -6.45 -0.71 -27.84
C ARG A 102 -7.93 -0.46 -28.02
N ASN A 103 -8.34 0.15 -29.14
CA ASN A 103 -9.74 0.46 -29.39
C ASN A 103 -10.60 -0.81 -29.42
N GLU A 104 -10.12 -1.86 -30.11
CA GLU A 104 -10.82 -3.15 -30.19
C GLU A 104 -10.99 -3.79 -28.81
N ALA A 105 -9.92 -3.82 -27.99
CA ALA A 105 -9.98 -4.35 -26.64
C ALA A 105 -10.88 -3.50 -25.70
N GLU A 106 -10.86 -2.18 -25.84
CA GLU A 106 -11.75 -1.29 -25.08
C GLU A 106 -13.23 -1.51 -25.46
N TYR A 107 -13.54 -1.75 -26.73
CA TYR A 107 -14.88 -2.13 -27.15
C TYR A 107 -15.31 -3.47 -26.55
N ALA A 108 -14.42 -4.46 -26.52
CA ALA A 108 -14.71 -5.76 -25.92
C ALA A 108 -15.01 -5.65 -24.42
N LEU A 109 -14.18 -4.89 -23.68
CA LEU A 109 -14.39 -4.62 -22.25
C LEU A 109 -15.77 -3.97 -22.01
N LYS A 110 -16.08 -2.88 -22.72
CA LYS A 110 -17.38 -2.19 -22.58
C LYS A 110 -18.57 -3.08 -22.90
N GLY A 111 -18.49 -3.88 -23.97
CA GLY A 111 -19.56 -4.79 -24.35
C GLY A 111 -19.83 -5.84 -23.28
N TYR A 112 -18.77 -6.45 -22.74
CA TYR A 112 -18.89 -7.44 -21.68
C TYR A 112 -19.38 -6.84 -20.35
N PHE A 113 -18.99 -5.62 -20.03
CA PHE A 113 -19.53 -4.96 -18.85
C PHE A 113 -21.02 -4.68 -18.97
N GLN A 114 -21.49 -4.20 -20.13
CA GLN A 114 -22.92 -4.00 -20.36
C GLN A 114 -23.71 -5.30 -20.24
N LEU A 115 -23.15 -6.43 -20.69
CA LEU A 115 -23.73 -7.76 -20.51
C LEU A 115 -23.79 -8.16 -19.03
N LEU A 116 -22.70 -7.93 -18.29
CA LEU A 116 -22.60 -8.28 -16.88
C LEU A 116 -23.43 -7.37 -15.99
N SER A 117 -23.70 -6.13 -16.43
CA SER A 117 -24.45 -5.08 -15.73
C SER A 117 -25.60 -4.53 -16.57
N PRO A 118 -26.71 -5.26 -16.74
CA PRO A 118 -27.84 -4.80 -17.57
C PRO A 118 -28.47 -3.50 -17.03
N THR A 119 -28.37 -3.25 -15.72
CA THR A 119 -28.86 -2.02 -15.07
C THR A 119 -27.97 -0.80 -15.33
N ALA A 120 -26.75 -0.99 -15.85
CA ALA A 120 -25.86 0.08 -16.26
C ALA A 120 -26.12 0.59 -17.69
N VAL A 121 -26.99 -0.08 -18.46
CA VAL A 121 -27.29 0.29 -19.85
C VAL A 121 -27.89 1.71 -19.89
N GLY A 122 -27.20 2.62 -20.58
CA GLY A 122 -27.59 4.03 -20.72
C GLY A 122 -26.86 5.00 -19.79
N ARG A 123 -26.11 4.52 -18.79
CA ARG A 123 -25.18 5.37 -18.04
C ARG A 123 -23.82 5.35 -18.71
N HIS A 124 -23.27 6.52 -19.00
CA HIS A 124 -21.89 6.66 -19.42
C HIS A 124 -21.01 6.46 -18.17
N MET A 125 -20.90 5.22 -17.71
CA MET A 125 -20.08 4.91 -16.54
C MET A 125 -18.63 5.17 -16.90
N SER A 126 -17.96 5.97 -16.09
CA SER A 126 -16.52 6.01 -16.08
C SER A 126 -15.99 4.59 -15.83
N ARG A 127 -14.82 4.27 -16.38
CA ARG A 127 -14.13 3.00 -16.09
C ARG A 127 -14.02 2.73 -14.57
N MET A 128 -14.08 3.78 -13.74
CA MET A 128 -14.05 3.70 -12.27
C MET A 128 -15.37 3.21 -11.66
N GLU A 129 -16.51 3.72 -12.12
CA GLU A 129 -17.83 3.29 -11.67
C GLU A 129 -18.10 1.83 -12.09
N GLU A 130 -17.60 1.45 -13.27
CA GLU A 130 -17.63 0.09 -13.82
C GLU A 130 -17.01 -0.93 -12.85
N CYS A 131 -15.83 -0.58 -12.32
CA CYS A 131 -15.08 -1.39 -11.38
C CYS A 131 -15.73 -1.41 -9.99
N HIS A 132 -16.18 -0.25 -9.52
CA HIS A 132 -16.83 -0.12 -8.22
C HIS A 132 -18.13 -0.94 -8.16
N TRP A 133 -18.91 -0.95 -9.25
CA TRP A 133 -20.09 -1.80 -9.39
C TRP A 133 -19.75 -3.30 -9.35
N LEU A 134 -18.67 -3.72 -10.03
CA LEU A 134 -18.22 -5.12 -10.03
C LEU A 134 -17.80 -5.61 -8.63
N LEU A 135 -17.25 -4.73 -7.78
CA LEU A 135 -16.89 -5.04 -6.37
C LEU A 135 -18.09 -5.22 -5.45
N ASN A 136 -19.07 -4.34 -5.56
CA ASN A 136 -20.25 -4.37 -4.69
C ASN A 136 -21.10 -5.64 -4.87
N GLN A 137 -20.84 -6.37 -5.95
CA GLN A 137 -21.48 -7.64 -6.27
C GLN A 137 -20.67 -8.87 -5.82
N LEU A 138 -19.52 -8.69 -5.15
CA LEU A 138 -18.59 -9.76 -4.75
C LEU A 138 -18.42 -9.93 -3.22
N SER A 139 -19.12 -9.18 -2.36
CA SER A 139 -18.92 -9.23 -0.90
C SER A 139 -20.17 -9.61 -0.07
N SER A 140 -19.92 -10.12 1.14
CA SER A 140 -20.93 -10.54 2.13
C SER A 140 -21.84 -9.38 2.57
N ALA A 141 -22.95 -9.71 3.25
CA ALA A 141 -24.02 -8.76 3.60
C ALA A 141 -23.53 -7.55 4.45
N GLU A 142 -22.49 -7.74 5.27
CA GLU A 142 -21.93 -6.71 6.14
C GLU A 142 -21.12 -5.67 5.37
N THR A 143 -20.40 -6.09 4.32
CA THR A 143 -19.69 -5.17 3.42
C THR A 143 -20.68 -4.34 2.59
N ARG A 144 -21.83 -4.92 2.23
CA ARG A 144 -22.92 -4.22 1.51
C ARG A 144 -23.53 -3.09 2.33
N GLN A 145 -23.87 -3.35 3.61
CA GLN A 145 -24.45 -2.33 4.49
C GLN A 145 -23.51 -1.14 4.72
N GLY A 146 -22.20 -1.38 4.81
CA GLY A 146 -21.19 -0.33 4.97
C GLY A 146 -21.05 0.57 3.74
N VAL A 147 -21.15 0.02 2.53
CA VAL A 147 -21.04 0.77 1.28
C VAL A 147 -22.32 1.55 0.96
N ASP A 148 -23.50 0.97 1.22
CA ASP A 148 -24.79 1.63 0.99
C ASP A 148 -24.98 2.87 1.90
N GLN A 149 -24.49 2.82 3.14
CA GLN A 149 -24.49 3.98 4.05
C GLN A 149 -23.55 5.10 3.57
N GLN A 150 -22.43 4.77 2.93
CA GLN A 150 -21.48 5.75 2.41
C GLN A 150 -22.00 6.46 1.14
N LEU A 151 -22.71 5.73 0.28
CA LEU A 151 -23.32 6.31 -0.92
C LEU A 151 -24.50 7.23 -0.60
N ALA A 152 -25.31 6.88 0.42
CA ALA A 152 -26.38 7.76 0.92
C ALA A 152 -25.85 9.09 1.50
N GLN A 153 -24.64 9.09 2.09
CA GLN A 153 -24.01 10.30 2.62
C GLN A 153 -23.38 11.18 1.53
N LEU A 154 -22.82 10.58 0.47
CA LEU A 154 -22.29 11.32 -0.69
C LEU A 154 -23.37 11.97 -1.55
N ALA A 155 -24.55 11.36 -1.63
CA ALA A 155 -25.70 11.94 -2.34
C ALA A 155 -26.26 13.20 -1.67
N LEU A 156 -25.97 13.42 -0.38
CA LEU A 156 -26.44 14.56 0.39
C LEU A 156 -25.48 15.75 0.39
N SER A 157 -24.32 15.66 -0.27
CA SER A 157 -23.29 16.71 -0.24
C SER A 157 -23.09 17.47 -1.56
N GLN A 158 -24.04 17.41 -2.51
CA GLN A 158 -23.87 17.94 -3.87
C GLN A 158 -24.38 19.38 -4.10
N ASP A 159 -24.48 20.22 -3.08
CA ASP A 159 -24.99 21.60 -3.22
C ASP A 159 -23.93 22.67 -3.63
N GLU A 160 -22.74 22.30 -4.11
CA GLU A 160 -21.82 23.27 -4.71
C GLU A 160 -21.33 22.88 -6.12
N PRO A 161 -21.32 23.81 -7.09
CA PRO A 161 -20.92 23.55 -8.46
C PRO A 161 -19.38 23.52 -8.57
N GLN A 162 -18.79 22.33 -8.72
CA GLN A 162 -17.38 22.19 -9.08
C GLN A 162 -17.19 22.13 -10.60
N GLU A 163 -16.15 22.82 -11.08
CA GLU A 163 -15.63 22.74 -12.45
C GLU A 163 -15.33 21.28 -12.83
N LEU A 164 -15.74 20.91 -14.04
CA LEU A 164 -15.67 19.55 -14.57
C LEU A 164 -14.23 18.99 -14.61
N VAL A 165 -14.01 17.93 -13.85
CA VAL A 165 -12.82 17.05 -13.92
C VAL A 165 -12.66 16.54 -15.36
N THR A 166 -11.45 16.62 -15.93
CA THR A 166 -11.24 16.17 -17.32
C THR A 166 -11.24 14.64 -17.44
N ALA A 167 -11.66 14.11 -18.59
CA ALA A 167 -11.78 12.67 -18.83
C ALA A 167 -10.44 11.90 -18.72
N GLU A 168 -9.32 12.60 -18.84
CA GLU A 168 -7.96 12.06 -18.76
C GLU A 168 -7.48 11.93 -17.30
N GLU A 169 -7.85 12.89 -16.45
CA GLU A 169 -7.62 12.85 -15.01
C GLU A 169 -8.39 11.70 -14.33
N LEU A 170 -9.62 11.46 -14.80
CA LEU A 170 -10.44 10.35 -14.35
C LEU A 170 -9.85 8.99 -14.78
N ARG A 171 -9.17 8.90 -15.93
CA ARG A 171 -8.55 7.67 -16.46
C ARG A 171 -7.32 7.23 -15.65
N VAL A 172 -6.44 8.17 -15.30
CA VAL A 172 -5.23 7.88 -14.52
C VAL A 172 -5.58 7.43 -13.11
N ALA A 173 -6.46 8.15 -12.41
CA ALA A 173 -6.96 7.73 -11.10
C ALA A 173 -7.65 6.34 -11.15
N THR A 174 -8.32 6.02 -12.26
CA THR A 174 -8.93 4.70 -12.48
C THR A 174 -7.90 3.58 -12.63
N CYS A 175 -6.82 3.77 -13.39
CA CYS A 175 -5.77 2.76 -13.58
C CYS A 175 -5.04 2.41 -12.27
N VAL A 176 -4.80 3.41 -11.42
CA VAL A 176 -4.18 3.27 -10.10
C VAL A 176 -5.07 2.46 -9.16
N ARG A 177 -6.34 2.85 -9.06
CA ARG A 177 -7.36 2.12 -8.30
C ARG A 177 -7.55 0.70 -8.82
N MET A 178 -7.60 0.51 -10.15
CA MET A 178 -7.75 -0.80 -10.79
C MET A 178 -6.58 -1.74 -10.52
N SER A 179 -5.37 -1.21 -10.39
CA SER A 179 -4.21 -2.05 -10.13
C SER A 179 -4.12 -2.50 -8.66
N ILE A 180 -4.55 -1.64 -7.72
CA ILE A 180 -4.78 -2.00 -6.31
C ILE A 180 -5.92 -3.03 -6.22
N PHE A 181 -7.00 -2.80 -6.94
CA PHE A 181 -8.19 -3.65 -7.04
C PHE A 181 -7.89 -5.05 -7.58
N VAL A 182 -7.16 -5.20 -8.69
CA VAL A 182 -6.83 -6.52 -9.28
C VAL A 182 -6.00 -7.36 -8.31
N SER A 183 -5.13 -6.70 -7.54
CA SER A 183 -4.30 -7.37 -6.54
C SER A 183 -5.12 -7.92 -5.36
N VAL A 184 -6.16 -7.20 -4.94
CA VAL A 184 -7.09 -7.62 -3.86
C VAL A 184 -8.06 -8.69 -4.35
N LEU A 185 -8.59 -8.56 -5.56
CA LEU A 185 -9.60 -9.45 -6.12
C LEU A 185 -9.05 -10.83 -6.49
N LEU A 186 -7.77 -10.93 -6.89
CA LEU A 186 -7.08 -12.21 -7.10
C LEU A 186 -6.77 -12.97 -5.80
N HIS A 187 -6.74 -12.29 -4.65
CA HIS A 187 -6.55 -12.89 -3.33
C HIS A 187 -7.84 -13.48 -2.76
N GLU A 188 -8.97 -12.80 -2.92
CA GLU A 188 -10.29 -13.19 -2.40
C GLU A 188 -10.97 -14.33 -3.18
N LEU A 189 -10.57 -14.62 -4.42
CA LEU A 189 -11.24 -15.62 -5.28
C LEU A 189 -10.91 -17.10 -4.95
N GLY A 190 -10.09 -17.39 -3.94
CA GLY A 190 -10.01 -18.70 -3.28
C GLY A 190 -9.47 -19.91 -4.08
N GLU A 191 -9.03 -19.73 -5.33
CA GLU A 191 -8.36 -20.79 -6.07
C GLU A 191 -6.88 -20.89 -5.63
N PRO A 192 -6.34 -22.10 -5.35
CA PRO A 192 -4.93 -22.27 -5.05
C PRO A 192 -4.11 -22.00 -6.31
N LEU A 193 -3.60 -20.77 -6.45
CA LEU A 193 -2.68 -20.40 -7.53
C LEU A 193 -1.43 -21.27 -7.48
N ALA A 194 -1.04 -21.82 -8.64
CA ALA A 194 0.19 -22.60 -8.76
C ALA A 194 1.41 -21.74 -8.36
N PRO A 195 2.53 -22.34 -7.88
CA PRO A 195 3.70 -21.58 -7.40
C PRO A 195 4.29 -20.60 -8.42
N ALA A 196 4.14 -20.87 -9.72
CA ALA A 196 4.55 -19.96 -10.80
C ALA A 196 3.67 -18.70 -10.91
N GLU A 197 2.42 -18.75 -10.43
CA GLU A 197 1.44 -17.67 -10.52
C GLU A 197 1.41 -16.80 -9.24
N GLN A 198 1.85 -17.33 -8.10
CA GLN A 198 2.13 -16.56 -6.87
C GLN A 198 3.24 -15.51 -7.09
N SER A 199 4.18 -15.80 -7.98
CA SER A 199 5.18 -14.85 -8.49
C SER A 199 4.55 -13.71 -9.32
N SER A 200 3.41 -13.97 -9.96
CA SER A 200 2.72 -13.02 -10.85
C SER A 200 1.97 -11.95 -10.06
N VAL A 201 1.31 -12.25 -8.95
CA VAL A 201 0.58 -11.26 -8.12
C VAL A 201 1.52 -10.19 -7.56
N CYS A 202 2.70 -10.58 -7.07
CA CYS A 202 3.76 -9.63 -6.72
C CYS A 202 4.31 -8.88 -7.95
N GLY A 203 4.28 -9.47 -9.14
CA GLY A 203 4.61 -8.83 -10.41
C GLY A 203 3.56 -7.82 -10.91
N TRP A 204 2.28 -8.03 -10.63
CA TRP A 204 1.18 -7.12 -10.98
C TRP A 204 1.15 -5.88 -10.07
N ALA A 205 1.39 -6.06 -8.77
CA ALA A 205 1.64 -4.95 -7.85
C ALA A 205 2.92 -4.17 -8.25
N ARG A 206 3.97 -4.84 -8.71
CA ARG A 206 5.18 -4.17 -9.19
C ARG A 206 4.91 -3.36 -10.47
N ARG A 207 4.15 -3.91 -11.42
CA ARG A 207 3.73 -3.21 -12.66
C ARG A 207 2.72 -2.09 -12.45
N ALA A 208 1.87 -2.19 -11.44
CA ALA A 208 0.96 -1.12 -11.01
C ALA A 208 1.71 0.14 -10.54
N ALA A 209 2.80 -0.08 -9.80
CA ALA A 209 3.72 0.96 -9.38
C ALA A 209 4.52 1.48 -10.59
N ASP A 210 4.96 0.60 -11.48
CA ASP A 210 5.62 0.99 -12.75
C ASP A 210 4.69 1.81 -13.68
N LEU A 211 3.38 1.55 -13.61
CA LEU A 211 2.30 2.24 -14.32
C LEU A 211 2.09 3.68 -13.84
N LEU A 212 1.97 3.81 -12.52
CA LEU A 212 1.94 5.09 -11.80
C LEU A 212 3.19 5.90 -12.14
N ASP A 213 4.31 5.20 -12.20
CA ASP A 213 5.61 5.78 -12.50
C ASP A 213 5.74 6.25 -13.96
N GLN A 214 4.97 5.64 -14.88
CA GLN A 214 4.91 5.96 -16.31
C GLN A 214 3.83 7.00 -16.68
N LEU A 215 2.81 7.21 -15.84
CA LEU A 215 1.71 8.16 -16.07
C LEU A 215 1.85 9.48 -15.27
N ALA A 216 2.68 9.50 -14.23
CA ALA A 216 3.21 10.71 -13.60
C ALA A 216 3.67 11.84 -14.57
N PRO A 217 4.26 11.54 -15.75
CA PRO A 217 4.78 12.54 -16.67
C PRO A 217 3.78 13.17 -17.65
N THR A 218 2.47 12.85 -17.62
CA THR A 218 1.53 13.41 -18.63
C THR A 218 0.30 14.10 -18.04
N CYS A 219 0.07 13.96 -16.74
CA CYS A 219 -1.14 14.50 -16.10
C CYS A 219 -0.87 14.92 -14.64
N PRO A 220 -0.07 15.97 -14.39
CA PRO A 220 0.36 16.38 -13.06
C PRO A 220 -0.81 16.82 -12.16
N LYS A 221 -1.87 17.41 -12.74
CA LYS A 221 -3.14 17.66 -12.03
C LYS A 221 -3.90 16.38 -11.71
N ALA A 222 -3.86 15.35 -12.56
CA ALA A 222 -4.44 14.04 -12.27
C ALA A 222 -3.66 13.29 -11.19
N MET A 223 -2.34 13.45 -11.13
CA MET A 223 -1.50 12.86 -10.09
C MET A 223 -1.67 13.60 -8.77
N ALA A 224 -1.80 14.93 -8.79
CA ALA A 224 -2.22 15.71 -7.63
C ALA A 224 -3.65 15.33 -7.20
N ALA A 225 -4.59 15.12 -8.12
CA ALA A 225 -5.96 14.70 -7.84
C ALA A 225 -6.06 13.22 -7.41
N ALA A 226 -5.24 12.32 -7.95
CA ALA A 226 -5.15 10.91 -7.56
C ALA A 226 -4.42 10.77 -6.23
N ALA A 227 -3.36 11.55 -5.98
CA ALA A 227 -2.74 11.66 -4.67
C ALA A 227 -3.67 12.36 -3.67
N GLN A 228 -4.47 13.35 -4.07
CA GLN A 228 -5.50 13.97 -3.25
C GLN A 228 -6.71 13.06 -3.05
N LEU A 229 -7.07 12.17 -3.98
CA LEU A 229 -8.16 11.18 -3.83
C LEU A 229 -7.69 9.95 -3.05
N LEU A 230 -6.43 9.55 -3.18
CA LEU A 230 -5.80 8.53 -2.35
C LEU A 230 -5.58 9.09 -0.95
N SER A 231 -5.09 10.32 -0.82
CA SER A 231 -4.93 11.03 0.46
C SER A 231 -6.29 11.37 1.07
N ALA A 232 -7.30 11.81 0.31
CA ALA A 232 -8.68 12.00 0.79
C ALA A 232 -9.39 10.68 1.04
N GLY A 233 -9.05 9.59 0.34
CA GLY A 233 -9.55 8.24 0.61
C GLY A 233 -8.95 7.67 1.89
N ILE A 234 -7.64 7.87 2.12
CA ILE A 234 -6.92 7.55 3.37
C ILE A 234 -7.39 8.47 4.50
N HIS A 235 -7.59 9.76 4.24
CA HIS A 235 -8.06 10.76 5.19
C HIS A 235 -9.54 10.57 5.51
N ALA A 236 -10.38 10.19 4.55
CA ALA A 236 -11.75 9.76 4.76
C ALA A 236 -11.81 8.43 5.51
N LEU A 237 -10.95 7.45 5.20
CA LEU A 237 -10.78 6.24 6.03
C LEU A 237 -10.47 6.64 7.49
N ASN A 238 -9.48 7.53 7.66
CA ASN A 238 -9.05 8.05 8.96
C ASN A 238 -10.12 8.92 9.65
N GLN A 239 -10.98 9.63 8.90
CA GLN A 239 -12.11 10.42 9.41
C GLN A 239 -13.35 9.56 9.69
N THR A 240 -13.59 8.47 8.97
CA THR A 240 -14.64 7.47 9.29
C THR A 240 -14.24 6.70 10.54
N ILE A 241 -12.95 6.41 10.70
CA ILE A 241 -12.33 5.92 11.93
C ILE A 241 -12.35 6.99 13.05
N GLY A 242 -12.29 8.28 12.70
CA GLY A 242 -12.31 9.40 13.63
C GLY A 242 -13.70 9.91 14.03
N ARG A 243 -14.76 9.59 13.27
CA ARG A 243 -16.16 10.01 13.54
C ARG A 243 -17.02 8.89 14.14
N SER A 244 -16.61 7.64 13.99
CA SER A 244 -17.02 6.56 14.88
C SER A 244 -16.10 6.56 16.10
N ARG A 245 -16.50 5.92 17.20
CA ARG A 245 -15.73 5.77 18.45
C ARG A 245 -14.22 5.59 18.17
N ARG A 246 -13.37 6.18 19.03
CA ARG A 246 -11.89 6.00 19.03
C ARG A 246 -11.52 4.65 18.39
N PRO A 247 -10.71 4.61 17.31
CA PRO A 247 -10.34 3.35 16.69
C PRO A 247 -9.93 2.36 17.76
N SER A 248 -10.43 1.13 17.65
CA SER A 248 -9.97 0.08 18.55
C SER A 248 -8.44 -0.01 18.42
N GLN A 249 -7.76 -0.41 19.49
CA GLN A 249 -6.31 -0.63 19.41
C GLN A 249 -5.95 -1.60 18.27
N GLN A 250 -6.85 -2.52 17.95
CA GLN A 250 -6.71 -3.42 16.81
C GLN A 250 -6.71 -2.66 15.47
N GLN A 251 -7.64 -1.74 15.23
CA GLN A 251 -7.68 -0.95 13.99
C GLN A 251 -6.45 -0.05 13.83
N VAL A 252 -5.97 0.53 14.94
CA VAL A 252 -4.70 1.29 14.93
C VAL A 252 -3.53 0.38 14.55
N GLY A 253 -3.50 -0.85 15.08
CA GLY A 253 -2.49 -1.86 14.76
C GLY A 253 -2.54 -2.31 13.29
N GLU A 254 -3.72 -2.56 12.74
CA GLU A 254 -3.91 -2.96 11.33
C GLU A 254 -3.48 -1.86 10.36
N LEU A 255 -3.82 -0.59 10.64
CA LEU A 255 -3.37 0.55 9.84
C LEU A 255 -1.86 0.73 9.90
N ALA A 256 -1.26 0.58 11.08
CA ALA A 256 0.18 0.62 11.23
C ALA A 256 0.87 -0.51 10.45
N ALA A 257 0.33 -1.73 10.49
CA ALA A 257 0.84 -2.87 9.73
C ALA A 257 0.75 -2.67 8.22
N LEU A 258 -0.39 -2.15 7.72
CA LEU A 258 -0.57 -1.81 6.31
C LEU A 258 0.45 -0.74 5.88
N GLN A 259 0.67 0.26 6.72
CA GLN A 259 1.62 1.33 6.44
C GLN A 259 3.07 0.81 6.35
N VAL A 260 3.47 -0.08 7.25
CA VAL A 260 4.77 -0.76 7.17
C VAL A 260 4.88 -1.55 5.87
N ALA A 261 3.84 -2.31 5.49
CA ALA A 261 3.84 -3.09 4.26
C ALA A 261 3.96 -2.23 2.99
N VAL A 262 3.31 -1.07 2.96
CA VAL A 262 3.41 -0.11 1.83
C VAL A 262 4.80 0.50 1.75
N ASN A 263 5.36 0.95 2.88
CA ASN A 263 6.72 1.48 2.92
C ASN A 263 7.77 0.44 2.51
N GLU A 264 7.63 -0.80 2.98
CA GLU A 264 8.48 -1.93 2.62
C GLU A 264 8.39 -2.29 1.13
N ARG A 265 7.25 -2.02 0.49
CA ARG A 265 7.09 -2.14 -0.96
C ARG A 265 7.85 -1.04 -1.69
N TYR A 266 7.79 0.21 -1.24
CA TYR A 266 8.59 1.30 -1.82
C TYR A 266 10.09 1.05 -1.66
N ARG A 267 10.54 0.57 -0.50
CA ARG A 267 11.93 0.17 -0.26
C ARG A 267 12.41 -0.87 -1.28
N ARG A 268 11.66 -1.97 -1.44
CA ARG A 268 12.02 -3.01 -2.42
C ARG A 268 11.93 -2.53 -3.86
N GLY A 269 10.99 -1.65 -4.18
CA GLY A 269 10.90 -0.99 -5.49
C GLY A 269 12.17 -0.16 -5.77
N TRP A 270 12.58 0.63 -4.78
CA TRP A 270 13.77 1.48 -4.83
C TRP A 270 15.04 0.65 -5.03
N GLU A 271 15.25 -0.38 -4.20
CA GLU A 271 16.40 -1.30 -4.32
C GLU A 271 16.43 -2.01 -5.68
N GLY A 272 15.27 -2.46 -6.17
CA GLY A 272 15.15 -3.08 -7.49
C GLY A 272 15.47 -2.09 -8.62
N ALA A 273 15.09 -0.82 -8.48
CA ALA A 273 15.42 0.23 -9.44
C ALA A 273 16.93 0.52 -9.47
N GLN A 274 17.58 0.56 -8.30
CA GLN A 274 19.03 0.69 -8.17
C GLN A 274 19.76 -0.48 -8.85
N GLN A 275 19.35 -1.72 -8.57
CA GLN A 275 19.95 -2.92 -9.15
C GLN A 275 19.85 -2.96 -10.68
N ARG A 276 18.74 -2.46 -11.25
CA ARG A 276 18.54 -2.41 -12.70
C ARG A 276 19.21 -1.20 -13.38
N GLY A 277 19.73 -0.24 -12.62
CA GLY A 277 20.23 1.01 -13.17
C GLY A 277 19.16 1.82 -13.91
N SER A 278 17.89 1.70 -13.52
CA SER A 278 16.79 2.39 -14.20
C SER A 278 16.54 3.75 -13.55
N ASP A 279 17.11 4.80 -14.13
CA ASP A 279 16.97 6.18 -13.61
C ASP A 279 15.52 6.67 -13.58
N LEU A 280 14.67 6.23 -14.52
CA LEU A 280 13.26 6.61 -14.54
C LEU A 280 12.52 5.96 -13.37
N HIS A 281 12.71 4.66 -13.17
CA HIS A 281 12.11 3.93 -12.05
C HIS A 281 12.64 4.47 -10.70
N LEU A 282 13.93 4.78 -10.61
CA LEU A 282 14.52 5.40 -9.41
C LEU A 282 13.86 6.73 -9.08
N ALA A 283 13.75 7.62 -10.06
CA ALA A 283 13.11 8.91 -9.87
C ALA A 283 11.67 8.74 -9.34
N THR A 284 10.88 7.90 -10.00
CA THR A 284 9.45 7.88 -9.69
C THR A 284 9.11 7.11 -8.42
N VAL A 285 9.78 5.98 -8.13
CA VAL A 285 9.63 5.31 -6.81
C VAL A 285 10.08 6.21 -5.68
N GLY A 286 11.19 6.95 -5.83
CA GLY A 286 11.67 7.86 -4.79
C GLY A 286 10.71 9.01 -4.49
N PHE A 287 10.11 9.61 -5.52
CA PHE A 287 9.11 10.66 -5.34
C PHE A 287 7.81 10.11 -4.72
N ASN A 288 7.32 8.96 -5.20
CA ASN A 288 6.13 8.32 -4.62
C ASN A 288 6.34 7.92 -3.17
N TRP A 289 7.55 7.47 -2.80
CA TRP A 289 7.89 7.16 -1.42
C TRP A 289 7.90 8.42 -0.54
N LEU A 290 8.46 9.53 -1.02
CA LEU A 290 8.40 10.82 -0.32
C LEU A 290 6.96 11.32 -0.14
N ILE A 291 6.12 11.22 -1.17
CA ILE A 291 4.69 11.56 -1.11
C ILE A 291 3.98 10.72 -0.07
N PHE A 292 4.23 9.41 -0.08
CA PHE A 292 3.61 8.51 0.88
C PHE A 292 4.08 8.79 2.31
N ALA A 293 5.37 9.00 2.53
CA ALA A 293 5.92 9.36 3.84
C ALA A 293 5.29 10.66 4.35
N ALA A 294 5.25 11.70 3.51
CA ALA A 294 4.70 13.01 3.89
C ALA A 294 3.21 12.96 4.27
N ASN A 295 2.41 12.16 3.56
CA ASN A 295 0.97 12.04 3.83
C ASN A 295 0.63 11.14 5.02
N ASN A 296 1.60 10.42 5.58
CA ASN A 296 1.35 9.50 6.68
C ASN A 296 2.26 9.79 7.90
N PRO A 297 2.07 10.96 8.55
CA PRO A 297 2.87 11.39 9.71
C PRO A 297 2.78 10.46 10.93
N GLN A 298 1.84 9.52 10.92
CA GLN A 298 1.66 8.53 11.98
C GLN A 298 2.60 7.32 11.85
N SER A 299 3.42 7.25 10.80
CA SER A 299 4.48 6.22 10.70
C SER A 299 5.36 6.30 11.93
N GLN A 300 5.40 5.23 12.74
CA GLN A 300 6.34 5.14 13.86
C GLN A 300 7.67 4.50 13.44
N ASP A 301 7.75 3.99 12.22
CA ASP A 301 8.97 3.37 11.71
C ASP A 301 9.96 4.46 11.26
N GLN A 302 10.92 4.73 12.14
CA GLN A 302 12.01 5.67 11.91
C GLN A 302 12.83 5.28 10.67
N GLY A 303 13.14 3.99 10.49
CA GLY A 303 13.98 3.51 9.40
C GLY A 303 13.34 3.74 8.04
N LEU A 304 12.01 3.57 7.94
CA LEU A 304 11.27 3.84 6.70
C LEU A 304 11.20 5.34 6.37
N ILE A 305 11.11 6.22 7.38
CA ILE A 305 11.15 7.67 7.18
C ILE A 305 12.55 8.10 6.71
N GLU A 306 13.61 7.58 7.34
CA GLU A 306 15.00 7.84 6.96
C GLU A 306 15.29 7.39 5.53
N ALA A 307 14.81 6.21 5.15
CA ALA A 307 14.98 5.69 3.80
C ALA A 307 14.24 6.54 2.75
N ALA A 308 13.02 7.03 3.04
CA ALA A 308 12.32 7.96 2.17
C ALA A 308 13.08 9.30 2.01
N ILE A 309 13.66 9.83 3.09
CA ILE A 309 14.49 11.05 3.07
C ILE A 309 15.73 10.84 2.21
N ALA A 310 16.40 9.68 2.33
CA ALA A 310 17.58 9.34 1.54
C ALA A 310 17.25 9.13 0.05
N ALA A 311 16.09 8.56 -0.26
CA ALA A 311 15.63 8.36 -1.63
C ALA A 311 15.36 9.67 -2.38
N GLY A 312 14.91 10.72 -1.68
CA GLY A 312 14.55 12.00 -2.28
C GLY A 312 15.64 12.66 -3.15
N PRO A 313 16.83 12.98 -2.60
CA PRO A 313 17.91 13.57 -3.38
C PRO A 313 18.37 12.70 -4.55
N GLU A 314 18.46 11.38 -4.37
CA GLU A 314 18.87 10.46 -5.43
C GLU A 314 17.81 10.38 -6.54
N ALA A 315 16.52 10.45 -6.22
CA ALA A 315 15.44 10.51 -7.20
C ALA A 315 15.55 11.76 -8.10
N VAL A 316 15.94 12.91 -7.53
CA VAL A 316 16.21 14.13 -8.30
C VAL A 316 17.44 13.95 -9.22
N LEU A 317 18.50 13.29 -8.74
CA LEU A 317 19.67 13.00 -9.56
C LEU A 317 19.34 12.03 -10.70
N ALA A 318 18.54 10.99 -10.43
CA ALA A 318 18.06 10.04 -11.42
C ALA A 318 17.22 10.73 -12.50
N LEU A 319 16.30 11.63 -12.13
CA LEU A 319 15.53 12.42 -13.11
C LEU A 319 16.43 13.29 -13.99
N LYS A 320 17.47 13.91 -13.42
CA LYS A 320 18.45 14.69 -14.21
C LYS A 320 19.19 13.83 -15.23
N ARG A 321 19.48 12.56 -14.91
CA ARG A 321 20.09 11.61 -15.86
C ARG A 321 19.11 11.21 -16.96
N CYS A 322 17.83 11.01 -16.63
CA CYS A 322 16.75 10.74 -17.61
C CYS A 322 16.58 11.84 -18.66
N LYS A 323 16.73 13.12 -18.29
CA LYS A 323 16.63 14.26 -19.24
C LYS A 323 17.57 14.18 -20.43
N LYS A 324 18.66 13.42 -20.33
CA LYS A 324 19.59 13.22 -21.46
C LYS A 324 19.03 12.27 -22.52
N ASN A 325 18.08 11.41 -22.15
CA ASN A 325 17.64 10.27 -22.96
C ASN A 325 16.13 10.25 -23.25
N LEU A 326 15.33 11.07 -22.55
CA LEU A 326 13.87 11.11 -22.69
C LEU A 326 13.41 12.45 -23.27
N PRO A 327 12.32 12.48 -24.06
CA PRO A 327 11.73 13.73 -24.57
C PRO A 327 11.29 14.67 -23.44
N ASP A 328 11.34 15.98 -23.67
CA ASP A 328 10.88 17.00 -22.71
C ASP A 328 9.42 16.84 -22.32
N THR A 329 8.57 16.36 -23.24
CA THR A 329 7.16 16.07 -22.97
C THR A 329 6.96 15.00 -21.89
N TRP A 330 7.98 14.18 -21.62
CA TRP A 330 7.97 13.20 -20.55
C TRP A 330 8.69 13.73 -19.32
N THR A 331 9.79 14.45 -19.46
CA THR A 331 10.55 14.88 -18.28
C THR A 331 9.96 16.12 -17.58
N ALA A 332 9.12 16.91 -18.26
CA ALA A 332 8.54 18.11 -17.69
C ALA A 332 7.61 17.81 -16.49
N PRO A 333 6.61 16.90 -16.56
CA PRO A 333 5.73 16.73 -15.39
C PRO A 333 6.39 15.91 -14.27
N LEU A 334 7.38 15.07 -14.58
CA LEU A 334 8.26 14.51 -13.54
C LEU A 334 9.10 15.57 -12.85
N GLN A 335 9.51 16.64 -13.55
CA GLN A 335 10.20 17.76 -12.92
C GLN A 335 9.28 18.54 -11.99
N GLU A 336 8.00 18.70 -12.32
CA GLU A 336 7.02 19.31 -11.42
C GLU A 336 6.84 18.47 -10.15
N VAL A 337 6.69 17.15 -10.30
CA VAL A 337 6.64 16.22 -9.16
C VAL A 337 7.93 16.29 -8.34
N ALA A 338 9.10 16.31 -8.99
CA ALA A 338 10.40 16.45 -8.32
C ALA A 338 10.51 17.75 -7.52
N ASP A 339 10.02 18.86 -8.07
CA ASP A 339 10.04 20.16 -7.42
C ASP A 339 9.12 20.17 -6.20
N VAL A 340 7.91 19.60 -6.30
CA VAL A 340 7.00 19.45 -5.16
C VAL A 340 7.61 18.52 -4.10
N ALA A 341 8.11 17.35 -4.52
CA ALA A 341 8.71 16.38 -3.63
C ALA A 341 9.92 16.95 -2.88
N HIS A 342 10.83 17.62 -3.58
CA HIS A 342 12.03 18.17 -2.97
C HIS A 342 11.75 19.45 -2.16
N ARG A 343 10.94 20.38 -2.65
CA ARG A 343 10.74 21.69 -2.00
C ARG A 343 9.70 21.64 -0.88
N GLN A 344 8.66 20.83 -1.02
CA GLN A 344 7.54 20.81 -0.08
C GLN A 344 7.53 19.55 0.79
N LEU A 345 7.69 18.38 0.18
CA LEU A 345 7.48 17.12 0.90
C LEU A 345 8.72 16.71 1.72
N LEU A 346 9.92 16.83 1.17
CA LEU A 346 11.15 16.45 1.86
C LEU A 346 11.34 17.20 3.20
N PRO A 347 11.11 18.54 3.30
CA PRO A 347 11.12 19.22 4.60
C PRO A 347 10.04 18.69 5.56
N SER A 348 8.85 18.36 5.06
CA SER A 348 7.76 17.80 5.88
C SER A 348 8.14 16.43 6.46
N VAL A 349 8.70 15.54 5.64
CA VAL A 349 9.16 14.20 6.07
C VAL A 349 10.33 14.32 7.06
N LYS A 350 11.25 15.28 6.88
CA LYS A 350 12.30 15.57 7.86
C LYS A 350 11.73 16.03 9.20
N ALA A 351 10.75 16.93 9.19
CA ALA A 351 10.08 17.38 10.41
C ALA A 351 9.34 16.22 11.12
N GLN A 352 8.79 15.26 10.36
CA GLN A 352 8.22 14.03 10.92
C GLN A 352 9.29 13.15 11.58
N LEU A 353 10.46 12.98 10.95
CA LEU A 353 11.58 12.25 11.56
C LEU A 353 11.99 12.89 12.89
N ASP A 354 12.17 14.21 12.91
CA ASP A 354 12.52 14.97 14.12
C ASP A 354 11.46 14.82 15.22
N TYR A 355 10.19 14.71 14.84
CA TYR A 355 9.09 14.44 15.79
C TYR A 355 9.18 13.03 16.36
N VAL A 356 9.36 12.00 15.52
CA VAL A 356 9.50 10.60 15.94
C VAL A 356 10.70 10.41 16.85
N GLN A 357 11.85 11.00 16.50
CA GLN A 357 13.08 10.93 17.31
C GLN A 357 12.89 11.59 18.69
N ARG A 358 12.26 12.77 18.75
CA ARG A 358 11.94 13.44 20.03
C ARG A 358 10.97 12.61 20.88
N ARG A 359 9.97 11.98 20.25
CA ARG A 359 8.98 11.16 20.94
C ARG A 359 9.58 9.85 21.45
N GLY A 360 10.43 9.18 20.67
CA GLY A 360 11.18 7.99 21.10
C GLY A 360 12.05 8.29 22.31
N GLY A 361 12.81 9.40 22.27
CA GLY A 361 13.59 9.85 23.42
C GLY A 361 12.74 10.15 24.66
N ALA A 362 11.55 10.75 24.49
CA ALA A 362 10.62 10.99 25.60
C ALA A 362 10.03 9.70 26.18
N GLN A 363 9.68 8.72 25.34
CA GLN A 363 9.21 7.41 25.80
C GLN A 363 10.30 6.62 26.53
N ASP A 364 11.54 6.69 26.06
CA ASP A 364 12.69 6.08 26.74
C ASP A 364 12.97 6.74 28.09
N LEU A 365 12.87 8.07 28.17
CA LEU A 365 12.99 8.80 29.44
C LEU A 365 11.88 8.42 30.43
N LEU A 366 10.63 8.31 29.96
CA LEU A 366 9.49 7.85 30.76
C LEU A 366 9.66 6.40 31.22
N ALA A 367 10.16 5.51 30.36
CA ALA A 367 10.47 4.12 30.70
C ALA A 367 11.57 4.06 31.77
N LYS A 368 12.64 4.85 31.63
CA LYS A 368 13.71 5.00 32.63
C LYS A 368 13.19 5.55 33.96
N GLN A 369 12.31 6.57 33.93
CA GLN A 369 11.68 7.11 35.14
C GLN A 369 10.77 6.10 35.83
N LYS A 370 9.97 5.33 35.07
CA LYS A 370 9.16 4.24 35.62
C LYS A 370 10.02 3.13 36.21
N GLY A 371 11.10 2.73 35.54
CA GLY A 371 12.06 1.76 36.07
C GLY A 371 12.74 2.26 37.34
N ALA A 372 13.16 3.53 37.38
CA ALA A 372 13.73 4.15 38.57
C ALA A 372 12.71 4.27 39.73
N SER A 373 11.46 4.61 39.42
CA SER A 373 10.38 4.69 40.41
C SER A 373 9.97 3.31 40.94
N GLN A 374 9.96 2.27 40.09
CA GLN A 374 9.74 0.88 40.51
C GLN A 374 10.91 0.36 41.34
N ALA A 375 12.16 0.67 40.97
CA ALA A 375 13.32 0.35 41.78
C ALA A 375 13.30 1.08 43.13
N ALA A 376 12.90 2.35 43.15
CA ALA A 376 12.70 3.11 44.39
C ALA A 376 11.54 2.55 45.23
N GLN A 377 10.44 2.12 44.60
CA GLN A 377 9.34 1.44 45.30
C GLN A 377 9.73 0.06 45.82
N GLN A 378 10.59 -0.69 45.12
CA GLN A 378 11.14 -1.95 45.64
C GLN A 378 12.10 -1.73 46.81
N LEU A 379 12.88 -0.64 46.80
CA LEU A 379 13.69 -0.22 47.95
C LEU A 379 12.83 0.32 49.12
N GLN A 380 11.64 0.85 48.81
CA GLN A 380 10.66 1.33 49.80
C GLN A 380 9.60 0.30 50.18
N GLN A 381 9.63 -0.91 49.63
CA GLN A 381 8.91 -2.03 50.22
C GLN A 381 9.73 -2.43 51.46
N PRO A 382 9.26 -2.11 52.68
CA PRO A 382 9.91 -2.66 53.84
C PRO A 382 9.76 -4.17 53.74
N ALA A 383 10.86 -4.89 53.53
CA ALA A 383 10.95 -6.33 53.79
C ALA A 383 10.86 -6.61 55.31
N HIS A 384 10.04 -5.84 56.03
CA HIS A 384 9.61 -6.13 57.38
C HIS A 384 8.31 -6.90 57.28
N GLU A 385 8.39 -8.13 56.77
CA GLU A 385 7.61 -9.18 57.44
C GLU A 385 7.92 -9.01 58.92
N LYS A 386 6.90 -8.65 59.69
CA LYS A 386 7.03 -8.40 61.12
C LYS A 386 7.32 -9.74 61.78
N TYR A 387 8.59 -10.14 61.80
CA TYR A 387 9.02 -11.30 62.56
C TYR A 387 8.95 -10.93 64.04
N ALA A 388 8.30 -11.78 64.83
CA ALA A 388 8.31 -11.70 66.27
C ALA A 388 9.56 -12.45 66.80
N CYS A 389 10.09 -12.02 67.94
CA CYS A 389 11.11 -12.76 68.65
C CYS A 389 10.54 -14.10 69.15
N ASP A 390 11.15 -15.22 68.81
CA ASP A 390 10.67 -16.56 69.23
C ASP A 390 10.73 -16.79 70.74
N ALA A 391 11.47 -15.96 71.47
CA ALA A 391 11.58 -16.07 72.93
C ALA A 391 10.54 -15.22 73.68
N CYS A 392 10.29 -13.98 73.23
CA CYS A 392 9.49 -13.00 73.98
C CYS A 392 8.27 -12.48 73.22
N GLY A 393 8.07 -12.87 71.96
CA GLY A 393 6.94 -12.46 71.12
C GLY A 393 6.99 -11.00 70.64
N GLN A 394 7.96 -10.20 71.09
CA GLN A 394 8.07 -8.79 70.70
C GLN A 394 8.59 -8.65 69.27
N TYR A 395 7.98 -7.72 68.51
CA TYR A 395 8.39 -7.40 67.15
C TYR A 395 9.63 -6.49 67.17
N SER A 396 10.62 -6.79 66.33
CA SER A 396 11.80 -5.95 66.15
C SER A 396 12.22 -5.93 64.67
N LEU A 397 12.71 -4.77 64.22
CA LEU A 397 13.22 -4.60 62.86
C LEU A 397 14.55 -5.31 62.63
N ALA A 398 15.25 -5.69 63.71
CA ALA A 398 16.57 -6.30 63.67
C ALA A 398 16.64 -7.54 64.57
N LEU A 399 15.94 -8.61 64.19
CA LEU A 399 16.11 -9.90 64.86
C LEU A 399 17.37 -10.62 64.38
N ARG A 400 18.10 -11.21 65.31
CA ARG A 400 19.27 -12.05 65.03
C ARG A 400 18.82 -13.49 64.84
N ALA A 401 19.14 -14.08 63.70
CA ALA A 401 18.86 -15.48 63.44
C ALA A 401 19.81 -16.39 64.24
N CYS A 402 19.31 -17.56 64.67
CA CYS A 402 20.16 -18.61 65.21
C CYS A 402 21.20 -19.02 64.16
N SER A 403 22.49 -19.02 64.53
CA SER A 403 23.58 -19.32 63.59
C SER A 403 23.53 -20.74 63.02
N VAL A 404 22.87 -21.65 63.72
CA VAL A 404 22.74 -23.06 63.35
C VAL A 404 21.47 -23.30 62.53
N TRP A 405 20.29 -23.02 63.10
CA TRP A 405 19.01 -23.37 62.46
C TRP A 405 18.49 -22.31 61.48
N LYS A 406 18.94 -21.05 61.60
CA LYS A 406 18.55 -19.86 60.80
C LYS A 406 17.05 -19.50 60.75
N SER A 407 16.16 -20.42 61.11
CA SER A 407 14.71 -20.22 61.17
C SER A 407 14.28 -19.46 62.43
N ALA A 408 14.88 -19.75 63.59
CA ALA A 408 14.60 -19.01 64.82
C ALA A 408 15.31 -17.64 64.84
N ARG A 409 14.61 -16.61 65.33
CA ARG A 409 15.03 -15.21 65.35
C ARG A 409 14.77 -14.56 66.71
N TYR A 410 15.76 -13.80 67.21
CA TYR A 410 15.74 -13.22 68.56
C TYR A 410 16.07 -11.73 68.56
N CYS A 411 15.40 -10.94 69.41
CA CYS A 411 15.68 -9.50 69.52
C CYS A 411 16.97 -9.20 70.30
N SER A 412 17.39 -10.10 71.19
CA SER A 412 18.63 -9.96 71.97
C SER A 412 19.32 -11.31 72.20
N ARG A 413 20.58 -11.25 72.63
CA ARG A 413 21.32 -12.45 73.05
C ARG A 413 20.68 -13.10 74.28
N GLU A 414 20.09 -12.32 75.19
CA GLU A 414 19.40 -12.91 76.35
C GLU A 414 18.17 -13.71 75.91
N CYS A 415 17.37 -13.18 74.98
CA CYS A 415 16.24 -13.91 74.41
C CYS A 415 16.67 -15.23 73.76
N GLN A 416 17.78 -15.22 73.01
CA GLN A 416 18.35 -16.44 72.43
C GLN A 416 18.75 -17.47 73.51
N VAL A 417 19.40 -17.03 74.59
CA VAL A 417 19.81 -17.91 75.71
C VAL A 417 18.59 -18.46 76.46
N ASN A 418 17.55 -17.65 76.65
CA ASN A 418 16.32 -18.07 77.33
C ASN A 418 15.57 -19.12 76.49
N ALA A 419 15.40 -18.88 75.19
CA ALA A 419 14.81 -19.86 74.28
C ALA A 419 15.64 -21.16 74.21
N TRP A 420 16.97 -21.06 74.24
CA TRP A 420 17.86 -22.22 74.28
C TRP A 420 17.58 -23.13 75.49
N LYS A 421 17.43 -22.54 76.68
CA LYS A 421 17.07 -23.25 77.91
C LYS A 421 15.64 -23.78 77.90
N ALA A 422 14.71 -23.07 77.24
CA ALA A 422 13.29 -23.43 77.15
C ALA A 422 12.98 -24.56 76.16
N GLY A 423 13.98 -25.11 75.46
CA GLY A 423 13.80 -26.26 74.57
C GLY A 423 14.24 -26.04 73.12
N HIS A 424 14.64 -24.82 72.72
CA HIS A 424 15.14 -24.60 71.36
C HIS A 424 16.35 -25.51 71.04
N LYS A 425 17.15 -25.91 72.04
CA LYS A 425 18.29 -26.83 71.86
C LYS A 425 17.91 -28.15 71.18
N THR A 426 16.78 -28.75 71.55
CA THR A 426 16.36 -30.06 70.98
C THR A 426 15.89 -29.89 69.54
N GLN A 427 15.12 -28.83 69.26
CA GLN A 427 14.68 -28.49 67.89
C GLN A 427 15.85 -28.14 66.97
N CYS A 428 16.79 -27.32 67.47
CA CYS A 428 17.96 -26.85 66.71
C CYS A 428 18.91 -27.98 66.30
N THR A 429 18.88 -29.11 67.00
CA THR A 429 19.71 -30.29 66.68
C THR A 429 18.97 -31.34 65.87
N ALA A 430 17.63 -31.37 65.91
CA ALA A 430 16.80 -32.32 65.16
C ALA A 430 16.69 -31.97 63.66
N ASP A 431 16.74 -30.68 63.31
CA ASP A 431 16.59 -30.18 61.93
C ASP A 431 17.93 -29.85 61.24
N LYS A 432 19.04 -30.44 61.71
CA LYS A 432 20.33 -30.43 61.00
C LYS A 432 20.40 -31.60 60.02
#